data_AF-A0A418RJE4-F1
#
_entry.id   AF-A0A418RJE4-F1
#
_cell.length_a   1.000
_cell.length_b   1.000
_cell.length_c   1.000
_cell.angle_alpha   90.00
_cell.angle_beta   90.00
_cell.angle_gamma   90.00
#
_symmetry.space_group_name_H-M   'P 1'
#
loop_
_entity.id
_entity.type
_entity.pdbx_description
1 polymer ?
#
loop_
_entity_poly.entity_id
_entity_poly.type
_entity_poly.pdbx_seq_one_letter_code
_entity_poly.pdbx_strand_id
1 'polypeptide(L)' 'MKSLLLVITALFLAGCAAPAVKVTDTSCLWVRPIYIEKKDVLTTETASEILAHNDKWKENCK' A
#
# COMPACT_ATOMS: atom_id res chain seq x y z
N MET A 1 -42.33 -11.88 -25.18
CA MET A 1 -41.93 -10.53 -24.70
C MET A 1 -41.55 -10.50 -23.22
N LYS A 2 -42.38 -11.00 -22.29
CA LYS A 2 -42.05 -11.06 -20.84
C LYS A 2 -40.78 -11.86 -20.50
N SER A 3 -40.54 -12.97 -21.20
CA SER A 3 -39.34 -13.80 -21.00
C SER A 3 -38.05 -13.12 -21.50
N LEU A 4 -38.14 -12.27 -22.53
CA LEU A 4 -36.99 -11.51 -23.03
C LEU A 4 -36.60 -10.40 -22.06
N LEU A 5 -37.60 -9.74 -21.45
CA LEU A 5 -37.38 -8.73 -20.42
C LEU A 5 -36.67 -9.32 -19.19
N LEU A 6 -37.04 -10.53 -18.76
CA LEU A 6 -36.40 -11.23 -17.65
C LEU A 6 -34.93 -11.57 -17.89
N VAL A 7 -34.59 -11.99 -19.11
CA VAL A 7 -33.19 -12.31 -19.49
C VAL A 7 -32.33 -11.05 -19.54
N ILE A 8 -32.86 -9.96 -20.07
CA ILE A 8 -32.15 -8.67 -20.13
C ILE A 8 -31.87 -8.15 -18.71
N THR A 9 -32.85 -8.19 -17.81
CA THR A 9 -32.66 -7.77 -16.41
C THR A 9 -31.62 -8.63 -15.68
N ALA A 10 -31.57 -9.94 -15.94
CA ALA A 10 -30.56 -10.82 -15.36
C ALA A 10 -29.13 -10.53 -15.88
N LEU A 11 -28.98 -10.18 -17.17
CA LEU A 11 -27.67 -9.81 -17.74
C LEU A 11 -27.11 -8.51 -17.13
N PHE A 12 -27.96 -7.52 -16.84
CA PHE A 12 -27.52 -6.26 -16.22
C PHE A 12 -27.05 -6.44 -14.76
N LEU A 13 -27.60 -7.41 -14.03
CA LEU A 13 -27.21 -7.69 -12.64
C LEU A 13 -25.87 -8.43 -12.53
N ALA A 14 -25.47 -9.20 -13.55
CA ALA A 14 -24.22 -9.95 -13.56
C ALA A 14 -22.97 -9.09 -13.87
N GLY A 15 -23.15 -7.87 -14.36
CA GLY A 15 -22.04 -6.98 -14.75
C GLY A 15 -21.32 -6.27 -13.58
N CYS A 16 -21.81 -6.43 -12.35
CA CYS A 16 -21.30 -5.68 -11.18
C CYS A 16 -20.27 -6.44 -10.33
N ALA A 17 -19.69 -7.53 -10.85
CA ALA A 17 -18.55 -8.19 -10.22
C ALA A 17 -17.26 -7.67 -10.86
N ALA A 18 -16.73 -6.56 -10.35
CA ALA A 18 -15.38 -6.14 -10.69
C ALA A 18 -14.41 -7.28 -10.29
N PRO A 19 -13.39 -7.60 -11.12
CA PRO A 19 -12.39 -8.58 -10.72
C PRO A 19 -11.76 -8.13 -9.40
N ALA A 20 -11.62 -9.03 -8.44
CA ALA A 20 -10.98 -8.73 -7.17
C ALA A 20 -9.53 -8.30 -7.43
N VAL A 21 -9.28 -6.99 -7.42
CA VAL A 21 -7.93 -6.43 -7.55
C VAL A 21 -7.26 -6.58 -6.21
N LYS A 22 -6.21 -7.40 -6.16
CA LYS A 22 -5.35 -7.47 -4.97
C LYS A 22 -4.43 -6.25 -4.95
N VAL A 23 -4.81 -5.23 -4.19
CA VAL A 23 -3.90 -4.14 -3.84
C VAL A 23 -2.91 -4.69 -2.82
N THR A 24 -1.64 -4.78 -3.20
CA THR A 24 -0.58 -5.13 -2.26
C THR A 24 0.00 -3.82 -1.74
N ASP A 25 -0.25 -3.51 -0.47
CA ASP A 25 0.47 -2.43 0.17
C ASP A 25 1.94 -2.82 0.26
N THR A 26 2.78 -2.06 -0.43
CA THR A 26 4.24 -2.24 -0.42
C THR A 26 4.93 -1.16 0.39
N SER A 27 4.20 -0.26 1.06
CA SER A 27 4.72 0.89 1.80
C SER A 27 5.94 0.55 2.65
N CYS A 28 5.85 -0.52 3.45
CA CYS A 28 6.95 -0.99 4.30
C CYS A 28 8.24 -1.37 3.54
N LEU A 29 8.15 -1.77 2.27
CA LEU A 29 9.33 -2.05 1.42
C LEU A 29 10.00 -0.77 0.92
N TRP A 30 9.20 0.27 0.64
CA TRP A 30 9.69 1.57 0.17
C TRP A 30 10.31 2.40 1.30
N VAL A 31 9.78 2.29 2.51
CA VAL A 31 10.21 3.08 3.68
C VAL A 31 11.16 2.33 4.62
N ARG A 32 11.91 1.33 4.11
CA ARG A 32 12.87 0.55 4.92
C ARG A 32 13.86 1.42 5.70
N PRO A 33 14.47 0.89 6.78
CA PRO A 33 15.39 1.67 7.60
C PRO A 33 16.56 2.23 6.79
N ILE A 34 16.94 3.46 7.12
CA ILE A 34 18.13 4.13 6.61
C ILE A 34 19.31 3.71 7.48
N TYR A 35 20.31 3.09 6.87
CA TYR A 35 21.53 2.65 7.55
C TYR A 35 22.63 3.69 7.38
N ILE A 36 23.34 3.96 8.47
CA ILE A 36 24.43 4.95 8.53
C ILE A 36 25.76 4.19 8.64
N GLU A 37 26.74 4.58 7.84
CA GLU A 37 28.12 4.12 7.93
C GLU A 37 28.99 5.15 8.67
N LYS A 38 30.14 4.71 9.21
CA LYS A 38 31.08 5.57 9.95
C LYS A 38 31.61 6.76 9.15
N LYS A 39 31.61 6.67 7.82
CA LYS A 39 32.10 7.72 6.90
C LYS A 39 31.06 8.79 6.59
N ASP A 40 29.80 8.57 6.96
CA ASP A 40 28.72 9.52 6.67
C ASP A 40 28.85 10.74 7.59
N VAL A 41 28.73 11.93 7.00
CA VAL A 41 28.77 13.20 7.73
C VAL A 41 27.36 13.75 7.79
N LEU A 42 26.76 13.69 8.98
CA LEU A 42 25.38 14.12 9.22
C LEU A 42 25.37 15.29 10.20
N THR A 43 24.43 16.20 10.04
CA THR A 43 24.10 17.13 11.12
C THR A 43 23.32 16.38 12.21
N THR A 44 23.26 16.96 13.41
CA THR A 44 22.48 16.41 14.53
C THR A 44 21.01 16.27 14.16
N GLU A 45 20.46 17.23 13.42
CA GLU A 45 19.07 17.27 12.99
C GLU A 45 18.77 16.10 12.04
N THR A 46 19.59 15.92 10.99
CA THR A 46 19.41 14.81 10.05
C THR A 46 19.55 13.45 10.74
N ALA A 47 20.52 13.29 11.64
CA ALA A 47 20.68 12.04 12.39
C ALA A 47 19.44 11.74 13.26
N SER A 48 18.86 12.77 13.89
CA SER A 48 17.64 12.64 14.69
C SER A 48 16.43 12.25 13.85
N GLU A 49 16.27 12.83 12.66
CA GLU A 49 15.18 12.49 11.75
C GLU A 49 15.29 11.08 11.19
N ILE A 50 16.52 10.63 10.87
CA ILE A 50 16.78 9.24 10.45
C ILE A 50 16.41 8.27 11.56
N LEU A 51 16.79 8.57 12.81
CA LEU A 51 16.41 7.74 13.96
C LEU A 51 14.88 7.63 14.09
N ALA A 52 14.18 8.76 14.05
CA ALA A 52 12.72 8.79 14.13
C ALA A 52 12.06 8.02 12.97
N HIS A 53 12.56 8.15 11.74
CA HIS A 53 12.10 7.37 10.58
C HIS A 53 12.24 5.86 10.81
N ASN A 54 13.43 5.44 11.27
CA ASN A 54 13.72 4.02 11.51
C ASN A 54 12.87 3.43 12.64
N ASP A 55 12.62 4.20 13.70
CA ASP A 55 11.74 3.80 14.79
C ASP A 55 10.30 3.65 14.32
N LYS A 56 9.80 4.58 13.49
CA LYS A 56 8.46 4.46 12.90
C LYS A 56 8.32 3.29 11.96
N TRP A 57 9.36 2.95 11.21
CA TRP A 57 9.36 1.72 10.42
C TRP A 57 9.28 0.49 11.33
N LYS A 58 10.06 0.44 12.40
CA LYS A 58 10.05 -0.68 13.35
C LYS A 58 8.69 -0.86 14.02
N GLU A 59 8.00 0.23 14.36
CA GLU A 59 6.67 0.19 14.98
C GLU A 59 5.57 -0.27 14.01
N ASN A 60 5.62 0.16 12.75
CA ASN A 60 4.52 -0.04 11.80
C ASN A 60 4.72 -1.24 10.86
N CYS A 61 5.97 -1.68 10.66
CA CYS A 61 6.34 -2.60 9.57
C CYS A 61 7.10 -3.86 10.00
N LYS A 62 7.44 -4.03 11.28
CA LYS A 62 8.12 -5.22 11.81
C LYS A 62 7.29 -5.87 12.91
#